data_AF-A0A409VSU4-F1
#
_entry.id   AF-A0A409VSU4-F1
#
_cell.length_a   1.000
_cell.length_b   1.000
_cell.length_c   1.000
_cell.angle_alpha   90.00
_cell.angle_beta   90.00
_cell.angle_gamma   90.00
#
_symmetry.space_group_name_H-M   'P 1'
#
loop_
_entity.id
_entity.type
_entity.pdbx_description
1 polymer ?
#
loop_
_entity_poly.entity_id
_entity_poly.type
_entity_poly.pdbx_seq_one_letter_code
_entity_poly.pdbx_strand_id
1 'polypeptide(L)'
;MNVTSTSLTRASFYVVYDIPPKALDQRDIPPIQMVFLTSLSLRLVNTSLNSAYTLPIEMGALKDFTVEWADSYTPFEWDIKMYIKLLGSASSSLRSFRLSDLPSYPAPGKWRHRNVHMVSSDDLDELLRTVPNLETFSLPTSISVPKSILTRISNGTLLPCLNDFGLATKEHTESILSHVRFRNQDYTTAVVSPITALRLTLPSTSEVGRVDIQSQVDSLALTKGYSLMFLGPCFVCSSFCYFGH
;
A
#
# COMPACT_ATOMS: atom_id res chain seq x y z
N MET A 1 12.53 29.97 7.20
CA MET A 1 11.12 30.42 7.24
C MET A 1 10.26 29.23 6.83
N ASN A 2 9.26 28.86 7.63
CA ASN A 2 8.35 27.78 7.26
C ASN A 2 7.36 28.31 6.21
N VAL A 3 7.20 27.58 5.12
CA VAL A 3 6.23 27.91 4.07
C VAL A 3 4.93 27.18 4.40
N THR A 4 3.80 27.90 4.39
CA THR A 4 2.49 27.31 4.68
C THR A 4 1.59 27.46 3.49
N SER A 5 0.99 26.36 3.03
CA SER A 5 -0.10 26.36 2.06
C SER A 5 -1.43 26.25 2.77
N THR A 6 -2.33 27.19 2.50
CA THR A 6 -3.63 27.30 3.18
C THR A 6 -4.83 26.97 2.28
N SER A 7 -4.61 26.58 1.02
CA SER A 7 -5.70 26.36 0.06
C SER A 7 -5.67 25.01 -0.64
N LEU A 8 -4.50 24.36 -0.72
CA LEU A 8 -4.37 23.08 -1.39
C LEU A 8 -5.00 21.96 -0.57
N THR A 9 -6.14 21.44 -1.02
CA THR A 9 -6.87 20.37 -0.34
C THR A 9 -6.62 18.98 -0.92
N ARG A 10 -6.32 18.91 -2.22
CA ARG A 10 -6.06 17.67 -2.95
C ARG A 10 -4.89 17.90 -3.90
N ALA A 11 -3.98 16.93 -3.97
CA ALA A 11 -2.85 17.00 -4.88
C ALA A 11 -2.57 15.64 -5.52
N SER A 12 -2.16 15.67 -6.78
CA SER A 12 -1.62 14.50 -7.48
C SER A 12 -0.34 14.93 -8.19
N PHE A 13 0.76 14.27 -7.88
CA PHE A 13 2.07 14.59 -8.44
C PHE A 13 2.60 13.41 -9.24
N TYR A 14 3.13 13.71 -10.42
CA TYR A 14 3.93 12.79 -11.21
C TYR A 14 5.40 13.22 -11.11
N VAL A 15 6.21 12.41 -10.42
CA VAL A 15 7.61 12.71 -10.14
C VAL A 15 8.48 11.71 -10.88
N VAL A 16 9.24 12.21 -11.85
CA VAL A 16 10.23 11.44 -12.60
C VAL A 16 11.61 11.85 -12.11
N TYR A 17 12.37 10.90 -11.57
CA TYR A 17 13.77 11.12 -11.23
C TYR A 17 14.60 10.77 -12.46
N ASP A 18 15.08 11.79 -13.18
CA ASP A 18 15.86 11.67 -14.41
C ASP A 18 17.30 12.20 -14.27
N ILE A 19 17.55 12.98 -13.22
CA ILE A 19 18.86 13.53 -12.88
C ILE A 19 19.33 12.89 -11.55
N PRO A 20 20.47 12.17 -11.53
CA PRO A 20 21.07 11.72 -10.28
C PRO A 20 21.31 12.92 -9.36
N PRO A 21 21.04 12.83 -8.05
CA PRO A 21 21.21 13.95 -7.15
C PRO A 21 22.66 14.42 -7.23
N LYS A 22 22.87 15.63 -7.75
CA LYS A 22 24.14 16.33 -7.61
C LYS A 22 24.27 16.74 -6.15
N ALA A 23 24.70 15.82 -5.27
CA ALA A 23 24.93 16.04 -3.84
C ALA A 23 24.11 17.23 -3.31
N LEU A 24 22.78 17.14 -3.42
CA LEU A 24 21.92 18.17 -2.87
C LEU A 24 22.08 17.99 -1.39
N ASP A 25 22.87 18.88 -0.77
CA ASP A 25 23.05 18.94 0.66
C ASP A 25 21.64 19.15 1.23
N GLN A 26 20.98 18.06 1.65
CA GLN A 26 19.61 18.08 2.20
C GLN A 26 19.56 18.80 3.56
N ARG A 27 20.60 19.56 3.91
CA ARG A 27 20.70 20.32 5.13
C ARG A 27 19.71 21.47 5.04
N ASP A 28 18.72 21.41 5.92
CA ASP A 28 17.87 22.51 6.36
C ASP A 28 16.91 23.11 5.32
N ILE A 29 16.23 22.28 4.52
CA ILE A 29 14.98 22.74 3.88
C ILE A 29 13.88 22.72 4.96
N PRO A 30 13.33 23.88 5.37
CA PRO A 30 12.25 23.91 6.34
C PRO A 30 11.02 23.18 5.79
N PRO A 31 10.29 22.42 6.62
CA PRO A 31 9.11 21.71 6.17
C PRO A 31 8.03 22.70 5.68
N ILE A 32 7.36 22.32 4.59
CA ILE A 32 6.21 23.03 4.05
C ILE A 32 4.96 22.49 4.73
N GLN A 33 4.24 23.35 5.46
CA GLN A 33 3.01 22.97 6.13
C GLN A 33 1.83 23.00 5.15
N MET A 34 1.25 21.84 4.88
CA MET A 34 0.10 21.65 4.00
C MET A 34 -1.16 21.42 4.83
N VAL A 35 -1.59 22.47 5.53
CA VAL A 35 -2.57 22.37 6.64
C VAL A 35 -3.93 21.83 6.22
N PHE A 36 -4.35 22.10 4.98
CA PHE A 36 -5.65 21.66 4.46
C PHE A 36 -5.57 20.48 3.49
N LEU A 37 -4.37 19.93 3.24
CA LEU A 37 -4.21 18.83 2.30
C LEU A 37 -4.81 17.55 2.90
N THR A 38 -5.97 17.15 2.38
CA THR A 38 -6.68 15.94 2.83
C THR A 38 -6.42 14.73 1.93
N SER A 39 -5.97 14.94 0.69
CA SER A 39 -5.72 13.85 -0.25
C SER A 39 -4.44 14.10 -1.05
N LEU A 40 -3.53 13.13 -1.04
CA LEU A 40 -2.28 13.17 -1.79
C LEU A 40 -2.08 11.87 -2.56
N SER A 41 -1.88 12.01 -3.87
CA SER A 41 -1.49 10.93 -4.75
C SER A 41 -0.10 11.21 -5.32
N LEU A 42 0.82 10.27 -5.16
CA LEU A 42 2.16 10.35 -5.73
C LEU A 42 2.32 9.25 -6.76
N ARG A 43 2.83 9.61 -7.93
CA ARG A 43 3.34 8.67 -8.91
C ARG A 43 4.84 8.88 -9.03
N LEU A 44 5.62 7.93 -8.54
CA LEU A 44 7.07 7.99 -8.47
C LEU A 44 7.68 7.14 -9.58
N VAL A 45 8.59 7.70 -10.36
CA VAL A 45 9.25 7.00 -11.47
C VAL A 45 10.76 7.10 -11.36
N ASN A 46 11.46 5.95 -11.44
CA ASN A 46 12.93 5.84 -11.40
C ASN A 46 13.55 6.33 -10.08
N THR A 47 12.88 6.10 -8.95
CA THR A 47 13.34 6.50 -7.61
C THR A 47 14.69 5.91 -7.24
N SER A 48 15.15 4.84 -7.91
CA SER A 48 16.49 4.30 -7.73
C SER A 48 17.60 5.33 -7.93
N LEU A 49 17.34 6.36 -8.75
CA LEU A 49 18.28 7.44 -8.98
C LEU A 49 18.34 8.41 -7.79
N ASN A 50 17.38 8.38 -6.87
CA ASN A 50 17.34 9.25 -5.70
C ASN A 50 16.57 8.60 -4.51
N SER A 51 17.12 7.53 -3.95
CA SER A 51 16.50 6.79 -2.84
C SER A 51 16.40 7.58 -1.53
N ALA A 52 17.17 8.66 -1.37
CA ALA A 52 17.20 9.46 -0.15
C ALA A 52 16.22 10.65 -0.16
N TYR A 53 15.47 10.88 -1.24
CA TYR A 53 14.57 12.03 -1.31
C TYR A 53 13.34 11.83 -0.44
N THR A 54 13.21 12.68 0.58
CA THR A 54 11.98 12.81 1.36
C THR A 54 11.31 14.13 0.99
N LEU A 55 10.02 14.10 0.70
CA LEU A 55 9.23 15.33 0.52
C LEU A 55 9.22 16.10 1.86
N PRO A 56 9.74 17.33 1.93
CA PRO A 56 9.76 18.11 3.17
C PRO A 56 8.39 18.76 3.40
N ILE A 57 7.34 17.94 3.54
CA ILE A 57 5.96 18.40 3.70
C ILE A 57 5.35 17.81 4.97
N GLU A 58 4.64 18.65 5.73
CA GLU A 58 3.84 18.24 6.88
C GLU A 58 2.36 18.29 6.50
N MET A 59 1.63 17.21 6.76
CA MET A 59 0.27 17.01 6.24
C MET A 59 -0.68 16.55 7.34
N GLY A 60 -0.82 17.37 8.39
CA GLY A 60 -1.61 17.02 9.58
C GLY A 60 -3.09 16.67 9.31
N ALA A 61 -3.68 17.16 8.22
CA ALA A 61 -5.06 16.89 7.84
C ALA A 61 -5.23 15.77 6.80
N LEU A 62 -4.15 15.07 6.41
CA LEU A 62 -4.19 14.08 5.35
C LEU A 62 -5.05 12.88 5.73
N LYS A 63 -6.06 12.59 4.92
CA LYS A 63 -6.97 11.45 5.08
C LYS A 63 -6.67 10.34 4.09
N ASP A 64 -6.32 10.71 2.86
CA ASP A 64 -6.10 9.76 1.76
C ASP A 64 -4.68 9.91 1.20
N PHE A 65 -3.90 8.83 1.28
CA PHE A 65 -2.58 8.76 0.69
C PHE A 65 -2.48 7.58 -0.26
N THR A 66 -2.07 7.85 -1.50
CA THR A 66 -1.88 6.82 -2.53
C THR A 66 -0.53 7.01 -3.20
N VAL A 67 0.21 5.92 -3.34
CA VAL A 67 1.48 5.92 -4.07
C VAL A 67 1.48 4.85 -5.13
N GLU A 68 1.68 5.29 -6.36
CA GLU A 68 2.03 4.44 -7.49
C GLU A 68 3.53 4.57 -7.71
N TRP A 69 4.23 3.48 -7.93
CA TRP A 69 5.64 3.54 -8.26
C TRP A 69 5.93 2.65 -9.46
N ALA A 70 6.78 3.13 -10.37
CA ALA A 70 7.38 2.33 -11.43
C ALA A 70 8.88 2.64 -11.57
N ASP A 71 9.71 1.65 -11.83
CA ASP A 71 11.15 1.86 -12.07
C ASP A 71 11.61 1.15 -13.35
N SER A 72 12.36 1.86 -14.19
CA SER A 72 12.93 1.36 -15.44
C SER A 72 14.39 0.89 -15.27
N TYR A 73 15.11 1.40 -14.27
CA TYR A 73 16.56 1.23 -14.16
C TYR A 73 16.92 0.14 -13.17
N THR A 74 16.33 0.15 -11.98
CA THR A 74 16.54 -0.90 -10.99
C THR A 74 15.23 -1.58 -10.65
N PRO A 75 15.33 -2.77 -10.05
CA PRO A 75 14.19 -3.41 -9.45
C PRO A 75 13.53 -2.55 -8.39
N PHE A 76 12.21 -2.65 -8.33
CA PHE A 76 11.35 -1.95 -7.38
C PHE A 76 11.71 -2.31 -5.92
N GLU A 77 11.86 -1.32 -5.03
CA GLU A 77 12.15 -1.55 -3.60
C GLU A 77 11.44 -0.52 -2.69
N TRP A 78 10.26 -0.84 -2.16
CA TRP A 78 9.52 0.08 -1.29
C TRP A 78 10.36 0.60 -0.12
N ASP A 79 10.74 1.88 -0.14
CA ASP A 79 11.35 2.55 1.01
C ASP A 79 10.27 2.88 2.06
N ILE A 80 9.95 1.89 2.89
CA ILE A 80 8.97 2.01 3.96
C ILE A 80 9.36 3.08 4.98
N LYS A 81 10.66 3.29 5.21
CA LYS A 81 11.15 4.30 6.16
C LYS A 81 10.85 5.71 5.70
N MET A 82 10.90 5.98 4.39
CA MET A 82 10.45 7.25 3.83
C MET A 82 8.96 7.48 4.14
N TYR A 83 8.10 6.47 3.96
CA TYR A 83 6.67 6.61 4.23
C TYR A 83 6.36 6.77 5.73
N ILE A 84 7.09 6.09 6.62
CA ILE A 84 6.99 6.30 8.08
C ILE A 84 7.24 7.77 8.42
N LYS A 85 8.34 8.35 7.91
CA LYS A 85 8.68 9.76 8.14
C LYS A 85 7.63 10.72 7.56
N LEU A 86 7.22 10.49 6.32
CA LEU A 86 6.27 11.36 5.62
C LEU A 86 4.88 11.35 6.29
N LEU A 87 4.42 10.17 6.71
CA LEU A 87 3.08 9.99 7.28
C LEU A 87 3.02 10.21 8.78
N GLY A 88 4.16 10.38 9.47
CA GLY A 88 4.20 10.67 10.90
C GLY A 88 3.34 11.89 11.27
N SER A 89 3.39 12.94 10.44
CA SER A 89 2.56 14.15 10.62
C SER A 89 1.05 13.90 10.43
N ALA A 90 0.68 12.87 9.67
CA ALA A 90 -0.70 12.47 9.37
C ALA A 90 -1.20 11.27 10.20
N SER A 91 -0.42 10.82 11.18
CA SER A 91 -0.66 9.59 11.96
C SER A 91 -2.08 9.48 12.53
N SER A 92 -2.65 10.58 13.02
CA SER A 92 -3.98 10.61 13.63
C SER A 92 -5.13 10.80 12.63
N SER A 93 -4.87 11.43 11.49
CA SER A 93 -5.87 11.84 10.50
C SER A 93 -6.00 10.87 9.33
N LEU A 94 -4.96 10.10 9.02
CA LEU A 94 -4.95 9.18 7.89
C LEU A 94 -6.02 8.10 8.05
N ARG A 95 -6.78 7.87 6.98
CA ARG A 95 -7.87 6.88 6.90
C ARG A 95 -7.67 5.91 5.74
N SER A 96 -7.07 6.36 4.64
CA SER A 96 -6.78 5.54 3.47
C SER A 96 -5.30 5.57 3.13
N PHE A 97 -4.70 4.38 3.05
CA PHE A 97 -3.32 4.19 2.61
C PHE A 97 -3.28 3.11 1.52
N ARG A 98 -2.76 3.46 0.34
CA ARG A 98 -2.69 2.55 -0.81
C ARG A 98 -1.33 2.64 -1.49
N LEU A 99 -0.68 1.49 -1.68
CA LEU A 99 0.54 1.34 -2.47
C LEU A 99 0.25 0.51 -3.72
N SER A 100 0.90 0.81 -4.85
CA SER A 100 0.66 0.18 -6.15
C SER A 100 1.96 0.02 -6.97
N ASP A 101 2.21 -1.20 -7.45
CA ASP A 101 3.46 -1.60 -8.17
C ASP A 101 3.58 -1.02 -9.57
N LEU A 102 2.50 -0.53 -10.16
CA LEU A 102 2.53 0.21 -11.42
C LEU A 102 1.48 1.32 -11.41
N PRO A 103 1.71 2.36 -12.22
CA PRO A 103 0.75 3.42 -12.40
C PRO A 103 -0.52 2.90 -13.09
N SER A 104 -1.67 3.40 -12.67
CA SER A 104 -2.97 3.09 -13.29
C SER A 104 -3.11 3.63 -14.73
N TYR A 105 -2.10 4.35 -15.23
CA TYR A 105 -2.06 4.99 -16.54
C TYR A 105 -0.71 4.74 -17.24
N PRO A 106 -0.65 4.79 -18.58
CA PRO A 106 0.59 4.61 -19.31
C PRO A 106 1.66 5.60 -18.82
N ALA A 107 2.78 5.07 -18.34
CA ALA A 107 3.97 5.85 -18.09
C ALA A 107 5.02 5.53 -19.17
N PRO A 108 5.89 6.49 -19.55
CA PRO A 108 6.97 6.26 -20.49
C PRO A 108 8.06 5.37 -19.85
N GLY A 109 8.45 4.29 -20.55
CA GLY A 109 9.57 3.44 -20.13
C GLY A 109 9.36 1.95 -20.40
N LYS A 110 10.46 1.20 -20.41
CA LYS A 110 10.42 -0.27 -20.33
C LYS A 110 10.61 -0.65 -18.87
N TRP A 111 9.53 -1.08 -18.24
CA TRP A 111 9.52 -1.44 -16.82
C TRP A 111 10.24 -2.75 -16.57
N ARG A 112 10.98 -2.84 -15.46
CA ARG A 112 11.71 -4.06 -15.11
C ARG A 112 10.76 -5.07 -14.45
N HIS A 113 10.72 -6.28 -15.00
CA HIS A 113 10.10 -7.45 -14.37
C HIS A 113 11.00 -7.93 -13.23
N ARG A 114 10.47 -8.23 -12.03
CA ARG A 114 11.24 -8.98 -11.01
C ARG A 114 10.41 -9.68 -9.96
N ASN A 115 11.07 -10.61 -9.28
CA ASN A 115 10.71 -11.17 -7.98
C ASN A 115 10.69 -10.09 -6.89
N VAL A 116 9.64 -10.15 -6.08
CA VAL A 116 9.37 -9.40 -4.85
C VAL A 116 10.66 -9.22 -4.04
N HIS A 117 11.05 -7.97 -3.80
CA HIS A 117 11.92 -7.68 -2.67
C HIS A 117 11.06 -7.62 -1.43
N MET A 118 11.44 -8.40 -0.41
CA MET A 118 10.70 -8.42 0.85
C MET A 118 11.00 -7.12 1.59
N VAL A 119 10.01 -6.25 1.67
CA VAL A 119 9.95 -5.23 2.72
C VAL A 119 10.20 -5.91 4.07
N SER A 120 11.04 -5.32 4.91
CA SER A 120 11.27 -5.84 6.26
C SER A 120 9.95 -5.92 7.02
N SER A 121 9.70 -7.07 7.66
CA SER A 121 8.54 -7.25 8.53
C SER A 121 8.48 -6.16 9.60
N ASP A 122 9.64 -5.73 10.12
CA ASP A 122 9.72 -4.73 11.17
C ASP A 122 9.35 -3.34 10.64
N ASP A 123 9.84 -2.99 9.45
CA ASP A 123 9.52 -1.69 8.83
C ASP A 123 8.02 -1.62 8.48
N LEU A 124 7.43 -2.72 7.98
CA LEU A 124 5.99 -2.78 7.71
C LEU A 124 5.17 -2.66 9.00
N ASP A 125 5.58 -3.34 10.08
CA ASP A 125 4.91 -3.23 11.38
C ASP A 125 4.98 -1.81 11.94
N GLU A 126 6.15 -1.15 11.85
CA GLU A 126 6.34 0.23 12.28
C GLU A 126 5.48 1.22 11.48
N LEU A 127 5.40 1.05 10.16
CA LEU A 127 4.50 1.84 9.31
C LEU A 127 3.05 1.71 9.78
N LEU A 128 2.57 0.49 9.99
CA LEU A 128 1.18 0.25 10.40
C LEU A 128 0.88 0.79 11.81
N ARG A 129 1.87 0.81 12.71
CA ARG A 129 1.75 1.46 14.02
C ARG A 129 1.74 2.98 13.94
N THR A 130 2.40 3.55 12.93
CA THR A 130 2.43 5.00 12.72
C THR A 130 1.06 5.53 12.27
N VAL A 131 0.26 4.72 11.57
CA VAL A 131 -1.07 5.10 11.07
C VAL A 131 -2.17 4.17 11.61
N PRO A 132 -2.45 4.20 12.92
CA PRO A 132 -3.32 3.20 13.56
C PRO A 132 -4.80 3.32 13.16
N ASN A 133 -5.24 4.48 12.67
CA ASN A 133 -6.64 4.78 12.38
C ASN A 133 -7.07 4.47 10.94
N LEU A 134 -6.31 3.66 10.20
CA LEU A 134 -6.66 3.29 8.84
C LEU A 134 -7.98 2.54 8.79
N GLU A 135 -8.89 3.04 7.95
CA GLU A 135 -10.13 2.39 7.54
C GLU A 135 -9.92 1.59 6.26
N THR A 136 -8.98 2.02 5.43
CA THR A 136 -8.65 1.43 4.15
C THR A 136 -7.15 1.23 4.06
N PHE A 137 -6.75 0.00 3.75
CA PHE A 137 -5.34 -0.36 3.56
C PHE A 137 -5.18 -1.25 2.34
N SER A 138 -4.29 -0.87 1.42
CA SER A 138 -3.99 -1.64 0.22
C SER A 138 -2.50 -1.74 -0.03
N LEU A 139 -2.01 -2.97 -0.20
CA LEU A 139 -0.63 -3.25 -0.60
C LEU A 139 -0.57 -3.95 -1.96
N PRO A 140 0.52 -3.76 -2.71
CA PRO A 140 0.68 -4.34 -4.03
C PRO A 140 1.40 -5.69 -3.97
N THR A 141 1.58 -6.33 -5.14
CA THR A 141 2.17 -7.68 -5.25
C THR A 141 3.62 -7.75 -4.79
N SER A 142 4.32 -6.63 -4.79
CA SER A 142 5.70 -6.53 -4.33
C SER A 142 5.85 -6.41 -2.81
N ILE A 143 4.77 -6.38 -2.02
CA ILE A 143 4.83 -6.39 -0.56
C ILE A 143 4.01 -7.57 -0.04
N SER A 144 4.70 -8.55 0.56
CA SER A 144 4.04 -9.63 1.29
C SER A 144 3.79 -9.22 2.74
N VAL A 145 2.60 -9.52 3.26
CA VAL A 145 2.27 -9.29 4.67
C VAL A 145 2.57 -10.55 5.49
N PRO A 146 3.51 -10.49 6.45
CA PRO A 146 3.80 -11.61 7.34
C PRO A 146 2.57 -12.07 8.11
N LYS A 147 2.46 -13.38 8.36
CA LYS A 147 1.36 -13.98 9.12
C LYS A 147 1.18 -13.36 10.52
N SER A 148 2.27 -12.98 11.18
CA SER A 148 2.25 -12.29 12.48
C SER A 148 1.50 -10.96 12.41
N ILE A 149 1.73 -10.16 11.37
CA ILE A 149 1.02 -8.89 11.12
C ILE A 149 -0.45 -9.18 10.78
N LEU A 150 -0.74 -10.14 9.89
CA LEU A 150 -2.12 -10.54 9.57
C LEU A 150 -2.91 -10.98 10.81
N THR A 151 -2.27 -11.73 11.72
CA THR A 151 -2.88 -12.16 12.98
C THR A 151 -3.25 -10.96 13.84
N ARG A 152 -2.34 -9.98 13.97
CA ARG A 152 -2.58 -8.74 14.72
C ARG A 152 -3.60 -7.82 14.07
N ILE A 153 -3.72 -7.83 12.75
CA ILE A 153 -4.82 -7.17 12.04
C ILE A 153 -6.12 -7.90 12.37
N SER A 154 -6.17 -9.23 12.27
CA SER A 154 -7.40 -10.00 12.47
C SER A 154 -7.99 -9.88 13.87
N ASN A 155 -7.15 -9.78 14.91
CA ASN A 155 -7.60 -9.60 16.30
C ASN A 155 -7.80 -8.12 16.70
N GLY A 156 -7.59 -7.17 15.77
CA GLY A 156 -7.76 -5.75 16.03
C GLY A 156 -6.67 -5.06 16.85
N THR A 157 -5.61 -5.77 17.26
CA THR A 157 -4.45 -5.15 17.95
C THR A 157 -3.62 -4.25 17.03
N LEU A 158 -3.78 -4.42 15.71
CA LEU A 158 -3.24 -3.55 14.67
C LEU A 158 -4.37 -3.16 13.71
N LEU A 159 -4.47 -1.87 13.38
CA LEU A 159 -5.55 -1.30 12.54
C LEU A 159 -6.97 -1.69 12.99
N PRO A 160 -7.41 -1.31 14.21
CA PRO A 160 -8.75 -1.64 14.71
C PRO A 160 -9.88 -1.04 13.87
N CYS A 161 -9.65 0.08 13.16
CA CYS A 161 -10.64 0.74 12.32
C CYS A 161 -10.76 0.18 10.89
N LEU A 162 -9.88 -0.76 10.52
CA LEU A 162 -9.79 -1.29 9.15
C LEU A 162 -11.11 -1.96 8.74
N ASN A 163 -11.64 -1.56 7.57
CA ASN A 163 -12.85 -2.10 6.99
C ASN A 163 -12.81 -2.32 5.45
N ASP A 164 -11.83 -1.76 4.74
CA ASP A 164 -11.50 -2.08 3.33
C ASP A 164 -10.06 -2.57 3.25
N PHE A 165 -9.89 -3.84 2.86
CA PHE A 165 -8.59 -4.51 2.88
C PHE A 165 -8.20 -4.97 1.47
N GLY A 166 -7.06 -4.48 0.98
CA GLY A 166 -6.49 -4.83 -0.31
C GLY A 166 -5.13 -5.50 -0.15
N LEU A 167 -4.99 -6.75 -0.57
CA LEU A 167 -3.73 -7.46 -0.50
C LEU A 167 -3.46 -8.21 -1.81
N ALA A 168 -2.19 -8.27 -2.15
CA ALA A 168 -1.70 -9.24 -3.10
C ALA A 168 -0.94 -10.33 -2.34
N THR A 169 -1.15 -11.58 -2.71
CA THR A 169 -0.36 -12.69 -2.17
C THR A 169 0.02 -13.66 -3.27
N LYS A 170 1.17 -14.30 -3.08
CA LYS A 170 1.66 -15.38 -3.92
C LYS A 170 1.34 -16.77 -3.35
N GLU A 171 1.07 -16.81 -2.06
CA GLU A 171 0.90 -18.02 -1.26
C GLU A 171 -0.20 -17.79 -0.20
N HIS A 172 -0.75 -18.85 0.39
CA HIS A 172 -1.61 -18.74 1.59
C HIS A 172 -2.92 -17.93 1.46
N THR A 173 -3.61 -17.98 0.32
CA THR A 173 -4.95 -17.36 0.16
C THR A 173 -5.92 -17.74 1.29
N GLU A 174 -5.95 -19.02 1.67
CA GLU A 174 -6.79 -19.53 2.76
C GLU A 174 -6.47 -18.87 4.11
N SER A 175 -5.21 -18.50 4.34
CA SER A 175 -4.80 -17.79 5.56
C SER A 175 -5.43 -16.39 5.60
N ILE A 176 -5.49 -15.67 4.48
CA ILE A 176 -6.10 -14.33 4.45
C ILE A 176 -7.60 -14.43 4.70
N LEU A 177 -8.29 -15.35 4.01
CA LEU A 177 -9.74 -15.52 4.16
C LEU A 177 -10.14 -15.96 5.57
N SER A 178 -9.36 -16.85 6.20
CA SER A 178 -9.59 -17.24 7.60
C SER A 178 -9.38 -16.09 8.59
N HIS A 179 -8.38 -15.22 8.38
CA HIS A 179 -8.19 -14.02 9.19
C HIS A 179 -9.33 -13.01 9.05
N VAL A 180 -9.84 -12.81 7.83
CA VAL A 180 -11.02 -11.96 7.59
C VAL A 180 -12.24 -12.55 8.28
N ARG A 181 -12.49 -13.85 8.12
CA ARG A 181 -13.59 -14.55 8.79
C ARG A 181 -13.51 -14.42 10.30
N PHE A 182 -12.33 -14.61 10.89
CA PHE A 182 -12.11 -14.47 12.32
C PHE A 182 -12.46 -13.05 12.82
N ARG A 183 -11.92 -12.01 12.17
CA ARG A 183 -12.23 -10.62 12.50
C ARG A 183 -13.73 -10.32 12.38
N ASN A 184 -14.36 -10.94 11.40
CA ASN A 184 -15.78 -10.79 11.12
C ASN A 184 -16.71 -11.66 12.00
N GLN A 185 -16.17 -12.50 12.89
CA GLN A 185 -16.98 -13.28 13.84
C GLN A 185 -17.13 -12.58 15.19
N ASP A 186 -16.16 -11.72 15.56
CA ASP A 186 -16.03 -11.13 16.90
C ASP A 186 -16.58 -9.68 17.00
N TYR A 187 -17.65 -9.38 16.26
CA TYR A 187 -18.29 -8.05 16.23
C TYR A 187 -18.91 -7.59 17.55
N THR A 188 -18.92 -8.44 18.57
CA THR A 188 -19.48 -8.13 19.89
C THR A 188 -18.58 -7.18 20.69
N THR A 189 -17.30 -7.05 20.31
CA THR A 189 -16.41 -6.03 20.88
C THR A 189 -16.52 -4.74 20.06
N ALA A 190 -17.14 -3.70 20.62
CA ALA A 190 -17.40 -2.40 19.96
C ALA A 190 -16.14 -1.63 19.48
N VAL A 191 -14.95 -2.22 19.61
CA VAL A 191 -13.64 -1.60 19.37
C VAL A 191 -13.07 -1.95 17.99
N VAL A 192 -13.48 -3.06 17.37
CA VAL A 192 -12.89 -3.54 16.11
C VAL A 192 -13.91 -3.47 14.98
N SER A 193 -13.54 -2.81 13.88
CA SER A 193 -14.39 -2.67 12.70
C SER A 193 -14.41 -3.95 11.86
N PRO A 194 -15.58 -4.36 11.35
CA PRO A 194 -15.70 -5.39 10.33
C PRO A 194 -14.90 -5.09 9.08
N ILE A 195 -14.35 -6.14 8.47
CA ILE A 195 -13.97 -6.07 7.06
C ILE A 195 -15.25 -6.14 6.23
N THR A 196 -15.52 -5.06 5.52
CA THR A 196 -16.71 -4.88 4.67
C THR A 196 -16.38 -4.93 3.19
N ALA A 197 -15.11 -4.69 2.81
CA ALA A 197 -14.61 -4.79 1.44
C ALA A 197 -13.28 -5.55 1.40
N LEU A 198 -13.09 -6.37 0.37
CA LEU A 198 -11.87 -7.16 0.18
C LEU A 198 -11.40 -7.11 -1.27
N ARG A 199 -10.11 -6.83 -1.50
CA ARG A 199 -9.50 -6.85 -2.84
C ARG A 199 -8.30 -7.77 -2.78
N LEU A 200 -8.34 -8.88 -3.51
CA LEU A 200 -7.27 -9.86 -3.52
C LEU A 200 -6.66 -9.99 -4.91
N THR A 201 -5.35 -9.90 -4.97
CA THR A 201 -4.58 -10.31 -6.13
C THR A 201 -3.86 -11.62 -5.81
N LEU A 202 -4.20 -12.67 -6.55
CA LEU A 202 -3.84 -14.06 -6.27
C LEU A 202 -3.06 -14.65 -7.46
N PRO A 203 -2.22 -15.67 -7.25
CA PRO A 203 -1.64 -16.42 -8.35
C PRO A 203 -2.73 -17.12 -9.16
N SER A 204 -2.54 -17.25 -10.47
CA SER A 204 -3.45 -17.98 -11.34
C SER A 204 -3.51 -19.42 -10.90
N THR A 205 -4.74 -19.91 -10.73
CA THR A 205 -5.07 -21.28 -10.38
C THR A 205 -5.97 -21.88 -11.46
N SER A 206 -6.29 -23.17 -11.34
CA SER A 206 -7.26 -23.85 -12.20
C SER A 206 -8.65 -23.22 -12.06
N GLU A 207 -9.53 -23.44 -13.04
CA GLU A 207 -10.90 -22.92 -12.97
C GLU A 207 -11.64 -23.40 -11.72
N VAL A 208 -11.46 -24.67 -11.35
CA VAL A 208 -12.01 -25.25 -10.11
C VAL A 208 -11.50 -24.49 -8.88
N GLY A 209 -10.21 -24.15 -8.83
CA GLY A 209 -9.63 -23.37 -7.74
C GLY A 209 -10.16 -21.93 -7.68
N ARG A 210 -10.45 -21.31 -8.83
CA ARG A 210 -11.07 -19.96 -8.87
C ARG A 210 -12.48 -19.98 -8.31
N VAL A 211 -13.28 -20.98 -8.70
CA VAL A 211 -14.65 -21.17 -8.20
C VAL A 211 -14.65 -21.43 -6.70
N ASP A 212 -13.72 -22.25 -6.20
CA ASP A 212 -13.59 -22.51 -4.76
C ASP A 212 -13.26 -21.23 -3.97
N ILE A 213 -12.25 -20.46 -4.41
CA ILE A 213 -11.88 -19.20 -3.76
C ILE A 213 -13.05 -18.21 -3.79
N GLN A 214 -13.75 -18.10 -4.93
CA GLN A 214 -14.93 -17.24 -5.07
C GLN A 214 -16.00 -17.62 -4.04
N SER A 215 -16.34 -18.92 -3.94
CA SER A 215 -17.30 -19.45 -2.96
C SER A 215 -16.88 -19.14 -1.52
N GLN A 216 -15.58 -19.28 -1.21
CA GLN A 216 -15.06 -18.93 0.10
C GLN A 216 -15.17 -17.42 0.40
N VAL A 217 -14.94 -16.54 -0.58
CA VAL A 217 -15.08 -15.09 -0.40
C VAL A 217 -16.55 -14.69 -0.30
N ASP A 218 -17.44 -15.30 -1.09
CA ASP A 218 -18.89 -15.13 -1.00
C ASP A 218 -19.39 -15.47 0.41
N SER A 219 -18.85 -16.53 1.03
CA SER A 219 -19.20 -16.92 2.40
C SER A 219 -18.87 -15.87 3.47
N LEU A 220 -18.02 -14.88 3.16
CA LEU A 220 -17.67 -13.80 4.07
C LEU A 220 -18.77 -12.72 4.15
N ALA A 221 -19.76 -12.73 3.25
CA ALA A 221 -20.90 -11.81 3.23
C ALA A 221 -20.50 -10.32 3.36
N LEU A 222 -19.46 -9.92 2.61
CA LEU A 222 -18.89 -8.58 2.66
C LEU A 222 -19.88 -7.53 2.12
N THR A 223 -20.31 -6.59 2.96
CA THR A 223 -21.39 -5.64 2.64
C THR A 223 -21.06 -4.64 1.53
N LYS A 224 -19.78 -4.30 1.35
CA LYS A 224 -19.28 -3.45 0.25
C LYS A 224 -18.72 -4.27 -0.92
N GLY A 225 -18.80 -5.60 -0.86
CA GLY A 225 -18.37 -6.51 -1.92
C GLY A 225 -16.87 -6.80 -1.94
N TYR A 226 -16.42 -7.43 -3.03
CA TYR A 226 -15.01 -7.80 -3.21
C TYR A 226 -14.57 -7.77 -4.67
N SER A 227 -13.25 -7.83 -4.87
CA SER A 227 -12.61 -7.96 -6.18
C SER A 227 -11.51 -9.01 -6.11
N LEU A 228 -11.54 -10.01 -6.99
CA LEU A 228 -10.48 -11.00 -7.16
C LEU A 228 -9.77 -10.77 -8.50
N MET A 229 -8.45 -10.71 -8.45
CA MET A 229 -7.58 -10.60 -9.62
C MET A 229 -6.62 -11.78 -9.62
N PHE A 230 -6.60 -12.57 -10.70
CA PHE A 230 -5.71 -13.71 -10.83
C PHE A 230 -4.56 -13.36 -11.78
N LEU A 231 -3.32 -13.40 -11.27
CA LEU A 231 -2.11 -13.12 -12.02
C LEU A 231 -1.46 -14.40 -12.54
N GLY A 232 -1.21 -14.47 -13.83
CA GLY A 232 -0.41 -15.54 -14.42
C GLY A 232 1.07 -15.47 -13.98
N PRO A 233 1.85 -16.53 -14.21
CA PRO A 233 3.29 -16.42 -14.13
C PRO A 233 3.80 -15.47 -15.23
N CYS A 234 4.63 -14.51 -14.86
CA CYS A 234 5.29 -13.64 -15.82
C CYS A 234 6.35 -14.42 -16.62
N PHE A 235 6.28 -14.36 -17.95
CA PHE A 235 7.20 -15.04 -18.86
C PHE A 235 8.67 -14.62 -18.69
N VAL A 236 8.92 -13.41 -18.18
CA VAL A 236 10.28 -12.87 -18.02
C VAL A 236 10.91 -13.28 -16.69
N CYS A 237 10.14 -13.27 -15.59
CA CYS A 237 10.68 -13.55 -14.26
C CYS A 237 10.31 -14.94 -13.71
N SER A 238 9.54 -15.74 -14.46
CA SER A 238 9.08 -17.08 -14.06
C SER A 238 8.42 -17.10 -12.67
N SER A 239 7.75 -16.01 -12.30
CA SER A 239 7.09 -15.81 -11.01
C SER A 239 5.87 -14.90 -11.19
N PHE A 240 5.04 -14.79 -10.15
CA PHE A 240 3.92 -13.85 -10.12
C PHE A 240 4.47 -12.43 -9.88
N CYS A 241 4.44 -11.58 -10.89
CA CYS A 241 4.67 -10.14 -10.73
C CYS A 241 3.54 -9.41 -11.45
N TYR A 242 3.50 -8.08 -11.34
CA TYR A 242 2.47 -7.28 -12.01
C TYR A 242 2.31 -7.63 -13.50
N PHE A 243 3.40 -7.91 -14.22
CA PHE A 243 3.37 -8.24 -15.65
C PHE A 243 2.92 -9.68 -15.96
N GLY A 244 2.53 -10.45 -14.94
CA GLY A 244 2.00 -11.80 -15.09
C GLY A 244 0.54 -11.77 -15.54
N HIS A 245 0.33 -11.59 -16.84
CA HIS A 245 -0.97 -11.63 -17.50
C HIS A 245 -0.94 -12.57 -18.70
#